data_AF-A0A1G3GYM7-F1
#
_entry.id   AF-A0A1G3GYM7-F1
#
_cell.length_a   1.000
_cell.length_b   1.000
_cell.length_c   1.000
_cell.angle_alpha   90.00
_cell.angle_beta   90.00
_cell.angle_gamma   90.00
#
_symmetry.space_group_name_H-M   'P 1'
#
loop_
_entity.id
_entity.type
_entity.pdbx_description
1 polymer ?
#
loop_
_entity_poly.entity_id
_entity_poly.type
_entity_poly.pdbx_seq_one_letter_code
_entity_poly.pdbx_strand_id
1 'polypeptide(L)' 'MSVAINRGFVVGREVLVGSIPGIVVGYNIASFGQFVGNAYPLVVRTALGVTKCGMDEVSLV' A
#
# COMPACT_ATOMS: atom_id res chain seq x y z
N MET A 1 -9.24 3.93 -2.56
CA MET A 1 -9.51 2.60 -1.95
C MET A 1 -10.12 1.62 -2.94
N SER A 2 -11.26 1.91 -3.58
CA SER A 2 -11.88 1.03 -4.59
C SER A 2 -10.94 0.66 -5.75
N VAL A 3 -10.18 1.63 -6.27
CA VAL A 3 -9.20 1.40 -7.35
C VAL A 3 -8.08 0.44 -6.93
N ALA A 4 -7.55 0.56 -5.70
CA ALA A 4 -6.49 -0.31 -5.20
C ALA A 4 -6.96 -1.77 -5.08
N ILE A 5 -8.17 -1.96 -4.56
CA ILE A 5 -8.83 -3.27 -4.49
C ILE A 5 -9.02 -3.85 -5.89
N ASN A 6 -9.55 -3.05 -6.83
CA ASN A 6 -9.77 -3.48 -8.21
C ASN A 6 -8.47 -3.84 -8.95
N ARG A 7 -7.33 -3.29 -8.55
CA ARG A 7 -6.00 -3.65 -9.05
C ARG A 7 -5.36 -4.84 -8.32
N GLY A 8 -6.06 -5.46 -7.37
CA GLY A 8 -5.61 -6.66 -6.68
C GLY A 8 -4.77 -6.41 -5.42
N PHE A 9 -4.63 -5.16 -4.99
CA PHE A 9 -3.97 -4.80 -3.72
C PHE A 9 -4.95 -4.95 -2.55
N VAL A 10 -5.28 -6.21 -2.23
CA VAL A 10 -6.18 -6.56 -1.12
C VAL A 10 -5.39 -6.86 0.14
N VAL A 11 -6.00 -6.71 1.32
CA VAL A 11 -5.36 -7.09 2.59
C VAL A 11 -4.93 -8.56 2.56
N GLY A 12 -3.72 -8.84 3.02
CA GLY A 12 -3.07 -10.15 2.95
C GLY A 12 -2.33 -10.42 1.64
N ARG A 13 -2.45 -9.55 0.64
CA ARG A 13 -1.71 -9.67 -0.63
C ARG A 13 -0.21 -9.41 -0.42
N GLU A 14 0.61 -10.32 -0.90
CA GLU A 14 2.06 -10.12 -1.04
C GLU A 14 2.37 -9.13 -2.16
N VAL A 15 3.29 -8.22 -1.87
CA VAL A 15 3.68 -7.12 -2.75
C VAL A 15 5.17 -6.83 -2.63
N LEU A 16 5.71 -6.10 -3.59
CA LEU A 16 7.02 -5.48 -3.51
C LEU A 16 6.86 -3.96 -3.45
N VAL A 17 7.51 -3.32 -2.47
CA VAL A 17 7.72 -1.87 -2.45
C VAL A 17 9.10 -1.61 -3.05
N GLY A 18 9.15 -1.22 -4.32
CA GLY A 18 10.38 -1.31 -5.11
C GLY A 18 10.90 -2.76 -5.14
N SER A 19 11.99 -3.04 -4.43
CA SER A 19 12.57 -4.40 -4.31
C SER A 19 12.36 -5.03 -2.92
N ILE A 20 11.62 -4.38 -2.02
CA ILE A 20 11.44 -4.83 -0.63
C ILE A 20 10.13 -5.63 -0.54
N PRO A 21 10.17 -6.92 -0.14
CA PRO A 21 8.96 -7.70 0.10
C PRO A 21 8.11 -7.15 1.23
N GLY A 22 6.80 -7.19 1.04
CA GLY A 22 5.83 -6.78 2.03
C GLY A 22 4.46 -7.41 1.82
N ILE A 23 3.55 -7.09 2.73
CA ILE A 23 2.16 -7.55 2.71
C ILE A 23 1.25 -6.34 2.92
N VAL A 24 0.20 -6.22 2.11
CA VAL A 24 -0.86 -5.22 2.35
C VAL A 24 -1.57 -5.55 3.65
N VAL A 25 -1.51 -4.66 4.64
CA VAL A 25 -2.13 -4.84 5.96
C VAL A 25 -3.34 -3.95 6.18
N GLY A 26 -3.59 -3.01 5.26
CA GLY A 26 -4.75 -2.12 5.34
C GLY A 26 -4.72 -1.02 4.30
N TYR A 27 -5.58 -0.03 4.50
CA TYR A 27 -5.72 1.11 3.62
C TYR A 27 -5.62 2.41 4.40
N ASN A 28 -4.98 3.39 3.79
CA ASN A 28 -4.83 4.70 4.36
C ASN A 28 -6.12 5.51 4.16
N ILE A 29 -6.73 5.96 5.25
CA ILE A 29 -7.94 6.80 5.25
C ILE A 29 -7.65 8.27 5.59
N ALA A 30 -6.37 8.65 5.70
CA ALA A 30 -6.00 10.01 6.04
C ALA A 30 -6.43 10.99 4.95
N SER A 31 -7.13 12.06 5.35
CA SER A 31 -7.56 13.16 4.47
C SER A 31 -6.62 14.37 4.49
N PHE A 32 -5.61 14.38 5.37
CA PHE A 32 -4.63 15.47 5.51
C PHE A 32 -3.21 14.93 5.79
N GLY A 33 -2.22 15.81 5.60
CA GLY A 33 -0.79 15.51 5.75
C GLY A 33 -0.08 15.26 4.41
N GLN A 34 1.22 14.93 4.46
CA GLN A 34 2.01 14.68 3.24
C GLN A 34 1.62 13.38 2.52
N PHE A 35 1.16 12.36 3.28
CA PHE A 35 0.81 11.04 2.76
C PHE A 35 -0.69 10.74 2.94
N VAL A 36 -1.51 11.41 2.13
CA VAL A 36 -2.97 11.29 2.11
C VAL A 36 -3.43 10.01 1.41
N GLY A 37 -4.59 9.48 1.82
CA GLY A 37 -5.11 8.19 1.39
C GLY A 37 -5.59 8.12 -0.06
N ASN A 38 -5.82 9.24 -0.73
CA ASN A 38 -6.14 9.26 -2.16
C ASN A 38 -4.89 9.05 -3.05
N ALA A 39 -3.72 9.52 -2.61
CA ALA A 39 -2.45 9.38 -3.31
C ALA A 39 -1.64 8.16 -2.84
N TYR A 40 -1.65 7.89 -1.52
CA TYR A 40 -0.97 6.77 -0.88
C TYR A 40 -1.99 5.84 -0.20
N PRO A 41 -2.81 5.11 -0.97
CA PRO A 41 -3.95 4.36 -0.43
C PRO A 41 -3.58 3.09 0.32
N LEU A 42 -2.36 2.56 0.14
CA LEU A 42 -1.96 1.26 0.71
C LEU A 42 -1.23 1.44 2.03
N VAL A 43 -1.47 0.53 2.97
CA VAL A 43 -0.62 0.35 4.15
C VAL A 43 0.05 -1.01 4.03
N VAL A 44 1.37 -1.01 3.92
CA VAL A 44 2.19 -2.22 3.67
C VAL A 44 3.11 -2.46 4.85
N ARG A 45 3.14 -3.69 5.36
CA ARG A 45 4.13 -4.15 6.34
C ARG A 45 5.26 -4.85 5.62
N THR A 46 6.48 -4.40 5.84
CA THR A 46 7.72 -5.00 5.34
C THR A 46 8.60 -5.41 6.52
N ALA A 47 9.78 -5.98 6.24
CA ALA A 47 10.80 -6.26 7.25
C ALA A 47 11.35 -4.98 7.93
N LEU A 48 11.16 -3.80 7.32
CA LEU A 48 11.66 -2.52 7.84
C LEU A 48 10.61 -1.76 8.67
N GLY A 49 9.36 -2.23 8.69
CA GLY A 49 8.26 -1.61 9.42
C GLY A 49 6.99 -1.49 8.59
N VAL A 50 6.08 -0.61 9.03
CA VAL A 50 4.81 -0.34 8.36
C VAL A 50 4.90 1.02 7.68
N THR A 51 4.52 1.08 6.40
CA THR A 51 4.56 2.32 5.61
C THR A 51 3.30 2.50 4.77
N LYS A 52 3.05 3.75 4.35
CA LYS A 52 2.01 4.11 3.40
C LYS A 52 2.62 4.16 2.00
N CYS A 53 1.93 3.60 1.02
CA CYS A 53 2.44 3.54 -0.36
C CYS A 53 1.39 3.99 -1.37
N GLY A 54 1.86 4.64 -2.43
CA GLY A 54 1.16 4.84 -3.68
C GLY A 54 1.05 3.52 -4.44
N MET A 55 0.04 3.39 -5.30
CA MET A 55 -0.12 2.17 -6.09
C MET A 55 1.00 1.97 -7.12
N ASP A 56 1.67 3.04 -7.54
CA ASP A 56 2.75 3.00 -8.52
C ASP A 56 4.12 2.72 -7.86
N GLU A 57 4.19 2.79 -6.52
CA GLU A 57 5.38 2.42 -5.73
C GLU A 57 5.39 0.92 -5.37
N VAL A 58 4.29 0.22 -5.68
CA VAL A 58 4.03 -1.16 -5.25
C VAL A 58 3.70 -2.03 -6.45
N SER A 59 4.32 -3.21 -6.55
CA SER A 59 3.96 -4.23 -7.53
C SER A 59 3.44 -5.50 -6.86
N LEU A 60 2.59 -6.23 -7.56
CA LEU A 60 2.18 -7.58 -7.16
C LEU A 60 3.33 -8.55 -7.42
N VAL A 61 3.48 -9.54 -6.53
CA VAL A 61 4.35 -10.71 -6.73
C VAL A 61 3.65 -11.72 -7.65
#